data_AF-A0A1I2I556-F1
#
_entry.id   AF-A0A1I2I556-F1
#
_cell.length_a   1.000
_cell.length_b   1.000
_cell.length_c   1.000
_cell.angle_alpha   90.00
_cell.angle_beta   90.00
_cell.angle_gamma   90.00
#
_symmetry.space_group_name_H-M   'P 1'
#
loop_
_entity.id
_entity.type
_entity.pdbx_description
1 polymer ?
#
loop_
_entity_poly.entity_id
_entity_poly.type
_entity_poly.pdbx_seq_one_letter_code
_entity_poly.pdbx_strand_id
1 'polypeptide(L)'
;MNTKRTDRKSVALHVGTHQQLDRMAQKMGLPMTDVITSMLHFFAVTGLDPSQPKADDPATALKKLTDKVESLDKRFIGFIREQEKEILRPMRADVQAMRQEAILTPDQLEEQLTGVVEAVQTLLRVSFRTALVDNALRSDYKKQADQLIAEQNGNPL
;
A
#
# COMPACT_ATOMS: atom_id res chain seq x y z
N MET A 1 45.39 -57.56 16.20
CA MET A 1 45.81 -56.17 15.91
C MET A 1 45.51 -55.90 14.44
N ASN A 2 44.37 -55.26 14.14
CA ASN A 2 43.84 -55.18 12.78
C ASN A 2 44.16 -53.80 12.19
N THR A 3 45.26 -53.68 11.46
CA THR A 3 45.65 -52.45 10.77
C THR A 3 44.73 -52.25 9.57
N LYS A 4 43.78 -51.31 9.66
CA LYS A 4 43.05 -50.80 8.49
C LYS A 4 44.06 -50.44 7.41
N ARG A 5 44.07 -51.15 6.29
CA ARG A 5 44.68 -50.67 5.05
C ARG A 5 44.03 -49.33 4.74
N THR A 6 44.77 -48.24 4.84
CA THR A 6 44.41 -47.01 4.16
C THR A 6 44.48 -47.32 2.67
N ASP A 7 43.33 -47.52 2.03
CA ASP A 7 43.24 -47.83 0.61
C ASP A 7 43.78 -46.65 -0.20
N ARG A 8 45.09 -46.68 -0.46
CA ARG A 8 45.76 -45.67 -1.27
C ARG A 8 45.30 -45.85 -2.71
N LYS A 9 44.50 -44.89 -3.19
CA LYS A 9 44.12 -44.79 -4.60
C LYS A 9 45.14 -43.89 -5.30
N SER A 10 45.52 -44.27 -6.53
CA SER A 10 46.42 -43.49 -7.37
C SER A 10 45.72 -43.15 -8.69
N VAL A 11 46.04 -41.97 -9.22
CA VAL A 11 45.58 -41.49 -10.53
C VAL A 11 46.81 -41.26 -11.39
N ALA A 12 46.83 -41.82 -12.59
CA ALA A 12 47.90 -41.58 -13.55
C ALA A 12 47.75 -40.18 -14.14
N LEU A 13 48.82 -39.38 -14.09
CA LEU A 13 48.87 -38.02 -14.64
C LEU A 13 50.05 -37.90 -15.59
N HIS A 14 49.91 -37.04 -16.60
CA HIS A 14 51.05 -36.64 -17.42
C HIS A 14 52.04 -35.83 -16.57
N VAL A 15 53.34 -35.96 -16.85
CA VAL A 15 54.41 -35.31 -16.09
C VAL A 15 54.21 -33.79 -16.01
N GLY A 16 53.80 -33.16 -17.12
CA GLY A 16 53.52 -31.71 -17.16
C GLY A 16 52.37 -31.30 -16.23
N THR A 17 51.28 -32.07 -16.22
CA THR A 17 50.12 -31.84 -15.34
C THR A 17 50.48 -32.02 -13.87
N HIS A 18 51.27 -33.05 -13.55
CA HIS A 18 51.78 -33.26 -12.19
C HIS A 18 52.61 -32.07 -11.70
N GLN A 19 53.52 -31.55 -12.53
CA GLN A 19 54.33 -30.38 -12.18
C GLN A 19 53.49 -29.11 -12.01
N GLN A 20 52.45 -28.91 -12.82
CA GLN A 20 51.54 -27.78 -12.67
C GLN A 20 50.75 -27.88 -11.36
N LEU A 21 50.28 -29.08 -11.03
CA LEU A 21 49.56 -29.34 -9.79
C LEU A 21 50.46 -29.13 -8.56
N ASP A 22 51.72 -29.59 -8.62
CA ASP A 22 52.71 -29.39 -7.56
C ASP A 22 53.03 -27.90 -7.34
N ARG A 23 53.23 -27.13 -8.43
CA ARG A 23 53.41 -25.66 -8.33
C ARG A 23 52.18 -24.98 -7.73
N MET A 24 50.97 -25.45 -8.04
CA MET A 24 49.74 -24.90 -7.48
C MET A 24 49.61 -25.21 -5.99
N ALA A 25 49.91 -26.45 -5.60
CA ALA A 25 49.94 -26.88 -4.21
C ALA A 25 50.93 -26.05 -3.38
N GLN A 26 52.13 -25.81 -3.90
CA GLN A 26 53.12 -24.93 -3.27
C GLN A 26 52.62 -23.49 -3.12
N LYS A 27 51.97 -22.92 -4.16
CA LYS A 27 51.41 -21.56 -4.08
C LYS A 27 50.31 -21.42 -3.03
N MET A 28 49.51 -22.48 -2.84
CA MET A 28 48.43 -22.49 -1.86
C MET A 28 48.91 -22.91 -0.45
N GLY A 29 50.15 -23.39 -0.31
CA GLY A 29 50.67 -23.92 0.94
C GLY A 29 49.95 -25.20 1.40
N LEU A 30 49.34 -25.94 0.47
CA LEU A 30 48.53 -27.13 0.75
C LEU A 30 49.18 -28.38 0.15
N PRO A 31 48.98 -29.57 0.75
CA PRO A 31 49.39 -30.82 0.12
C PRO A 31 48.53 -31.08 -1.12
N MET A 32 49.11 -31.77 -2.10
CA MET A 32 48.48 -31.98 -3.41
C MET A 32 47.13 -32.70 -3.34
N THR A 33 46.94 -33.59 -2.37
CA THR A 33 45.65 -34.27 -2.10
C THR A 33 44.55 -33.29 -1.72
N ASP A 34 44.88 -32.27 -0.94
CA ASP A 34 43.91 -31.32 -0.40
C ASP A 34 43.53 -30.31 -1.47
N VAL A 35 44.46 -29.97 -2.37
CA VAL A 35 44.18 -29.18 -3.58
C VAL A 35 43.18 -29.89 -4.48
N ILE A 36 43.40 -31.18 -4.78
CA ILE A 36 42.47 -31.98 -5.60
C ILE A 36 41.10 -32.06 -4.93
N THR A 37 41.07 -32.30 -3.62
CA THR A 37 39.82 -32.37 -2.85
C THR A 37 39.06 -31.05 -2.90
N SER A 38 39.77 -29.93 -2.73
CA SER A 38 39.20 -28.58 -2.80
C SER A 38 38.66 -28.26 -4.19
N MET A 39 39.36 -28.66 -5.25
CA MET A 39 38.88 -28.51 -6.63
C MET A 39 37.60 -29.31 -6.87
N LEU A 40 37.55 -30.57 -6.45
CA LEU A 40 36.34 -31.40 -6.59
C LEU A 40 35.16 -30.78 -5.85
N HIS A 41 35.37 -30.30 -4.63
CA HIS A 41 34.33 -29.62 -3.87
C HIS A 41 33.88 -28.32 -4.55
N PHE A 42 34.82 -27.52 -5.04
CA PHE A 42 34.54 -26.28 -5.76
C PHE A 42 33.66 -26.52 -6.98
N PHE A 43 34.00 -27.47 -7.85
CA PHE A 43 33.18 -27.77 -9.03
C PHE A 43 31.82 -28.38 -8.65
N ALA A 44 31.76 -29.22 -7.61
CA ALA A 44 30.50 -29.78 -7.13
C ALA A 44 29.53 -28.70 -6.60
N VAL A 45 30.02 -27.70 -5.88
CA VAL A 45 29.20 -26.62 -5.32
C VAL A 45 28.84 -25.57 -6.37
N THR A 46 29.79 -25.20 -7.23
CA THR A 46 29.58 -24.13 -8.22
C THR A 46 28.86 -24.59 -9.49
N GLY A 47 28.85 -25.90 -9.78
CA GLY A 47 28.27 -26.45 -11.00
C GLY A 47 29.02 -26.06 -12.27
N LEU A 48 30.23 -25.51 -12.16
CA LEU A 48 31.07 -25.13 -13.29
C LEU A 48 31.62 -26.37 -13.99
N ASP A 49 31.56 -26.40 -15.32
CA ASP A 49 32.12 -27.48 -16.14
C ASP A 49 33.65 -27.32 -16.26
N PRO A 50 34.47 -28.22 -15.69
CA PRO A 50 35.93 -28.12 -15.72
C PRO A 50 36.51 -28.30 -17.14
N SER A 51 35.74 -28.83 -18.10
CA SER A 51 36.15 -28.98 -19.50
C SER A 51 35.95 -27.71 -20.33
N GLN A 52 35.15 -26.76 -19.81
CA GLN A 52 34.91 -25.47 -20.44
C GLN A 52 35.48 -24.36 -19.54
N PRO A 53 36.78 -24.02 -19.67
CA PRO A 53 37.39 -22.94 -18.92
C PRO A 53 36.93 -21.54 -19.37
N LYS A 54 35.71 -21.42 -19.95
CA LYS A 54 34.98 -20.15 -20.11
C LYS A 54 34.43 -19.71 -18.76
N ALA A 55 35.27 -19.69 -17.74
CA ALA A 55 35.02 -18.87 -16.59
C ALA A 55 35.20 -17.42 -17.09
N ASP A 56 34.12 -16.65 -17.14
CA ASP A 56 34.28 -15.26 -16.76
C ASP A 56 35.16 -15.27 -15.49
N ASP A 57 36.32 -14.62 -15.52
CA ASP A 57 37.22 -14.50 -14.37
C ASP A 57 36.37 -14.29 -13.11
N PRO A 58 36.59 -14.98 -11.97
CA PRO A 58 35.79 -14.81 -10.77
C PRO A 58 35.49 -13.34 -10.42
N ALA A 59 36.43 -12.42 -10.71
CA ALA A 59 36.21 -10.98 -10.59
C ALA A 59 35.10 -10.43 -11.52
N THR A 60 35.01 -10.92 -12.76
CA THR A 60 33.95 -10.61 -13.73
C THR A 60 32.60 -11.19 -13.31
N ALA A 61 32.55 -12.41 -12.76
CA ALA A 61 31.31 -12.98 -12.21
C ALA A 61 30.81 -12.17 -11.00
N LEU A 62 31.71 -11.78 -10.10
CA LEU A 62 31.40 -10.91 -8.96
C LEU A 62 30.96 -9.52 -9.42
N LYS A 63 31.62 -8.93 -10.42
CA LYS A 63 31.20 -7.65 -11.01
C LYS A 63 29.79 -7.73 -11.59
N LYS A 64 29.47 -8.77 -12.38
CA LYS A 64 28.11 -8.99 -12.91
C LYS A 64 27.06 -9.12 -11.80
N LEU A 65 27.42 -9.71 -10.66
CA LEU A 65 26.53 -9.79 -9.50
C LEU A 65 26.31 -8.40 -8.88
N THR A 66 27.39 -7.65 -8.63
CA THR A 66 27.31 -6.29 -8.09
C THR A 66 26.49 -5.35 -8.99
N ASP A 67 26.72 -5.40 -10.30
CA ASP A 67 26.00 -4.59 -11.28
C ASP A 67 24.49 -4.92 -11.28
N LYS A 68 24.13 -6.20 -11.09
CA LYS A 68 22.73 -6.63 -10.96
C LYS A 68 22.09 -6.14 -9.69
N VAL A 69 22.80 -6.20 -8.56
CA VAL A 69 22.32 -5.66 -7.28
C VAL A 69 22.09 -4.17 -7.38
N GLU A 70 23.04 -3.42 -7.95
CA GLU A 70 22.89 -1.97 -8.14
C GLU A 70 21.71 -1.63 -9.08
N SER A 71 21.49 -2.44 -10.12
CA SER A 71 20.34 -2.29 -11.00
C SER A 71 19.01 -2.55 -10.28
N LEU A 72 18.97 -3.57 -9.41
CA LEU A 72 17.80 -3.87 -8.59
C LEU A 72 17.50 -2.73 -7.62
N ASP A 73 18.52 -2.20 -6.93
CA ASP A 73 18.38 -1.08 -6.01
C ASP A 73 17.81 0.16 -6.72
N LYS A 74 18.34 0.48 -7.91
CA LYS A 74 17.82 1.59 -8.74
C LYS A 74 16.35 1.41 -9.11
N ARG A 75 15.94 0.20 -9.51
CA ARG A 75 14.54 -0.11 -9.85
C ARG A 75 13.65 -0.04 -8.62
N PHE A 76 14.11 -0.53 -7.48
CA PHE A 76 13.36 -0.52 -6.23
C PHE A 76 13.14 0.91 -5.72
N ILE A 77 14.18 1.75 -5.73
CA ILE A 77 14.07 3.18 -5.42
C ILE A 77 13.12 3.88 -6.40
N GLY A 78 13.22 3.56 -7.70
CA GLY A 78 12.31 4.07 -8.72
C GLY A 78 10.85 3.71 -8.44
N PHE A 79 10.59 2.45 -8.09
CA PHE A 79 9.26 1.99 -7.70
C PHE A 79 8.73 2.73 -6.47
N ILE A 80 9.53 2.90 -5.41
CA ILE A 80 9.12 3.66 -4.22
C ILE A 80 8.78 5.10 -4.57
N ARG A 81 9.58 5.76 -5.41
CA ARG A 81 9.31 7.15 -5.85
C ARG A 81 8.02 7.26 -6.65
N GLU A 82 7.74 6.29 -7.51
CA GLU A 82 6.49 6.25 -8.28
C GLU A 82 5.29 6.04 -7.35
N GLN A 83 5.39 5.12 -6.40
CA GLN A 83 4.36 4.91 -5.37
C GLN A 83 4.14 6.16 -4.51
N GLU A 84 5.21 6.88 -4.15
CA GLU A 84 5.09 8.14 -3.42
C GLU A 84 4.33 9.19 -4.24
N LYS A 85 4.66 9.32 -5.53
CA LYS A 85 4.11 10.33 -6.42
C LYS A 85 2.65 10.05 -6.81
N GLU A 86 2.35 8.82 -7.22
CA GLU A 86 1.06 8.45 -7.81
C GLU A 86 0.02 8.09 -6.75
N ILE A 87 0.44 7.66 -5.56
CA ILE A 87 -0.47 7.10 -4.56
C ILE A 87 -0.42 7.87 -3.25
N LEU A 88 0.76 7.98 -2.62
CA LEU A 88 0.86 8.54 -1.26
C LEU A 88 0.66 10.06 -1.21
N ARG A 89 1.19 10.81 -2.18
CA ARG A 89 1.00 12.27 -2.25
C ARG A 89 -0.45 12.66 -2.49
N PRO A 90 -1.17 12.09 -3.47
CA PRO A 90 -2.60 12.33 -3.65
C PRO A 90 -3.40 12.00 -2.40
N MET A 91 -3.20 10.82 -1.79
CA MET A 91 -3.89 10.47 -0.55
C MET A 91 -3.64 11.47 0.58
N ARG A 92 -2.39 11.97 0.72
CA ARG A 92 -2.09 12.99 1.72
C ARG A 92 -2.83 14.29 1.44
N ALA A 93 -2.93 14.70 0.18
CA ALA A 93 -3.67 15.89 -0.23
C ALA A 93 -5.18 15.72 0.04
N ASP A 94 -5.75 14.55 -0.29
CA ASP A 94 -7.16 14.25 -0.05
C ASP A 94 -7.49 14.28 1.45
N VAL A 95 -6.66 13.66 2.29
CA VAL A 95 -6.83 13.70 3.75
C VAL A 95 -6.73 15.13 4.30
N GLN A 96 -5.85 15.96 3.73
CA GLN A 96 -5.75 17.38 4.12
C GLN A 96 -6.98 18.17 3.69
N ALA A 97 -7.49 17.95 2.48
CA ALA A 97 -8.72 18.56 1.98
C ALA A 97 -9.93 18.18 2.84
N MET A 98 -10.10 16.88 3.12
CA MET A 98 -11.16 16.39 4.01
C MET A 98 -11.07 17.01 5.41
N ARG A 99 -9.86 17.20 5.96
CA ARG A 99 -9.69 17.87 7.25
C ARG A 99 -10.04 19.36 7.20
N GLN A 100 -9.81 20.03 6.08
CA GLN A 100 -10.18 21.44 5.91
C GLN A 100 -11.70 21.59 5.75
N GLU A 101 -12.36 20.69 5.03
CA GLU A 101 -13.81 20.67 4.87
C GLU A 101 -14.56 20.22 6.13
N ALA A 102 -13.96 19.34 6.96
CA ALA A 102 -14.55 18.86 8.20
C ALA A 102 -14.48 19.88 9.35
N ILE A 103 -13.73 20.96 9.20
CA ILE A 103 -13.74 22.08 10.16
C ILE A 103 -14.71 23.12 9.61
N LEU A 104 -16.00 22.94 9.88
CA LEU A 104 -16.91 24.08 9.94
C LEU A 104 -16.29 25.07 10.93
N THR A 105 -15.87 26.23 10.45
CA THR A 105 -15.37 27.26 11.36
C THR A 105 -16.51 27.62 12.33
N PRO A 106 -16.20 28.01 13.59
CA PRO A 106 -17.23 28.40 14.56
C PRO A 106 -18.23 29.41 13.97
N ASP A 107 -17.74 30.35 13.16
CA ASP A 107 -18.54 31.38 12.49
C ASP A 107 -19.52 30.81 11.45
N GLN A 108 -19.11 29.80 10.67
CA GLN A 108 -20.00 29.13 9.71
C GLN A 108 -21.07 28.29 10.41
N LEU A 109 -20.74 27.72 11.57
CA LEU A 109 -21.67 27.00 12.41
C LEU A 109 -22.72 27.95 13.00
N GLU A 110 -22.30 29.14 13.44
CA GLU A 110 -23.15 30.18 13.99
C GLU A 110 -24.12 30.77 12.95
N GLU A 111 -23.65 30.98 11.71
CA GLU A 111 -24.49 31.41 10.60
C GLU A 111 -25.58 30.38 10.25
N GLN A 112 -25.20 29.09 10.19
CA GLN A 112 -26.16 28.00 9.96
C GLN A 112 -27.17 27.84 11.10
N LEU A 113 -26.72 27.94 12.36
CA LEU A 113 -27.60 27.92 13.52
C LEU A 113 -28.59 29.08 13.51
N THR A 114 -28.15 30.27 13.13
CA THR A 114 -29.01 31.46 13.02
C THR A 114 -30.08 31.26 11.95
N GLY A 115 -29.71 30.75 10.75
CA GLY A 115 -30.67 30.45 9.69
C GLY A 115 -31.71 29.39 10.09
N VAL A 116 -31.30 28.36 10.84
CA VAL A 116 -32.23 27.34 11.37
C VAL A 116 -33.20 27.95 12.39
N VAL A 117 -32.71 28.81 13.29
CA VAL A 117 -33.56 29.50 14.28
C VAL A 117 -34.59 30.40 13.58
N GLU A 118 -34.19 31.14 12.56
CA GLU A 118 -35.10 31.99 11.79
C GLU A 118 -36.16 31.19 11.02
N ALA A 119 -35.77 30.05 10.43
CA ALA A 119 -36.68 29.14 9.76
C ALA A 119 -37.72 28.56 10.73
N VAL A 120 -37.28 28.13 11.93
CA VAL A 120 -38.18 27.63 12.98
C VAL A 120 -39.11 28.74 13.48
N GLN A 121 -38.62 29.95 13.70
CA GLN A 121 -39.46 31.09 14.11
C GLN A 121 -40.49 31.44 13.04
N THR A 122 -40.13 31.38 11.76
CA THR A 122 -41.04 31.63 10.65
C THR A 122 -42.11 30.55 10.57
N LEU A 123 -41.72 29.28 10.71
CA LEU A 123 -42.64 28.15 10.75
C LEU A 123 -43.61 28.25 11.93
N LEU A 124 -43.14 28.65 13.11
CA LEU A 124 -43.99 28.92 14.28
C LEU A 124 -44.97 30.06 14.00
N ARG A 125 -44.50 31.20 13.48
CA ARG A 125 -45.41 32.32 13.15
C ARG A 125 -46.48 31.94 12.13
N VAL A 126 -46.11 31.17 11.11
CA VAL A 126 -47.04 30.69 10.09
C VAL A 126 -48.06 29.75 10.72
N SER A 127 -47.62 28.74 11.47
CA SER A 127 -48.52 27.79 12.13
C SER A 127 -49.45 28.47 13.14
N PHE A 128 -48.98 29.47 13.90
CA PHE A 128 -49.83 30.27 14.78
C PHE A 128 -50.84 31.14 14.01
N ARG A 129 -50.42 31.78 12.92
CA ARG A 129 -51.36 32.54 12.06
C ARG A 129 -52.42 31.63 11.46
N THR A 130 -52.03 30.48 10.94
CA THR A 130 -52.96 29.49 10.38
C THR A 130 -53.92 29.00 11.45
N ALA A 131 -53.44 28.65 12.64
CA ALA A 131 -54.29 28.23 13.75
C ALA A 131 -55.26 29.32 14.23
N LEU A 132 -54.83 30.58 14.28
CA LEU A 132 -55.69 31.71 14.65
C LEU A 132 -56.73 32.02 13.57
N VAL A 133 -56.34 31.98 12.30
CA VAL A 133 -57.25 32.18 11.16
C VAL A 133 -58.27 31.05 11.09
N ASP A 134 -57.84 29.79 11.20
CA ASP A 134 -58.73 28.63 11.21
C ASP A 134 -59.71 28.67 12.39
N ASN A 135 -59.29 29.13 13.57
CA ASN A 135 -60.15 29.26 14.74
C ASN A 135 -61.11 30.47 14.64
N ALA A 136 -60.64 31.61 14.14
CA ALA A 136 -61.45 32.81 13.94
C ALA A 136 -62.51 32.58 12.85
N LEU A 137 -62.10 32.03 11.70
CA LEU A 137 -62.98 31.73 10.59
C LEU A 137 -64.03 30.67 10.97
N ARG A 138 -63.69 29.66 11.78
CA ARG A 138 -64.68 28.70 12.29
C ARG A 138 -65.83 29.37 13.04
N SER A 139 -65.53 30.42 13.81
CA SER A 139 -66.56 31.14 14.56
C SER A 139 -67.49 31.94 13.66
N ASP A 140 -66.96 32.54 12.59
CA ASP A 140 -67.74 33.35 11.65
C ASP A 140 -68.52 32.50 10.65
N TYR A 141 -67.94 31.38 10.18
CA TYR A 141 -68.66 30.37 9.40
C TYR A 141 -69.81 29.75 10.20
N LYS A 142 -69.62 29.51 11.50
CA LYS A 142 -70.69 29.02 12.38
C LYS A 142 -71.82 30.04 12.51
N LYS A 143 -71.51 31.33 12.71
CA LYS A 143 -72.53 32.40 12.78
C LYS A 143 -73.28 32.57 11.46
N GLN A 144 -72.59 32.52 10.32
CA GLN A 144 -73.23 32.57 9.00
C GLN A 144 -74.12 31.36 8.75
N ALA A 145 -73.68 30.15 9.13
CA ALA A 145 -74.49 28.95 9.04
C ALA A 145 -75.74 29.04 9.92
N ASP A 146 -75.60 29.50 11.17
CA ASP A 146 -76.72 29.69 12.09
C ASP A 146 -77.71 30.77 11.60
N GLN A 147 -77.22 31.85 10.96
CA GLN A 147 -78.05 32.88 10.32
C GLN A 147 -78.83 32.34 9.11
N LEU A 148 -78.18 31.57 8.23
CA LEU A 148 -78.84 30.94 7.08
C LEU A 148 -79.90 29.92 7.51
N ILE A 149 -79.66 29.19 8.61
CA ILE A 149 -80.63 28.25 9.19
C ILE A 149 -81.80 29.00 9.82
N ALA A 150 -81.57 30.15 10.46
CA ALA A 150 -82.63 30.99 11.01
C ALA A 150 -83.49 31.64 9.91
N GLU A 151 -82.89 32.06 8.80
CA GLU A 151 -83.58 32.59 7.62
C GLU A 151 -84.43 31.53 6.92
N GLN A 152 -83.97 30.28 6.86
CA GLN A 152 -84.75 29.17 6.29
C GLN A 152 -85.93 28.73 7.17
N ASN A 153 -85.80 28.84 8.50
CA ASN A 153 -86.86 28.47 9.44
C ASN A 153 -87.83 29.62 9.76
N GLY A 154 -87.63 30.82 9.19
CA GLY A 154 -88.38 32.03 9.50
C GLY A 154 -89.39 32.49 8.44
N ASN A 155 -89.86 31.63 7.53
CA ASN A 155 -90.87 32.01 6.54
C ASN A 155 -92.28 31.51 6.94
N PRO A 156 -93.27 32.41 7.17
CA PRO A 156 -94.60 32.02 7.64
C PRO A 156 -95.50 31.57 6.48
N LEU A 157 -96.20 30.46 6.69
CA LEU A 157 -97.51 30.16 6.11
C LEU A 157 -98.47 29.81 7.24
#